data_AF-A0A0G0BW17-F1
#
_entry.id   AF-A0A0G0BW17-F1
#
_cell.length_a   1.000
_cell.length_b   1.000
_cell.length_c   1.000
_cell.angle_alpha   90.00
_cell.angle_beta   90.00
_cell.angle_gamma   90.00
#
_symmetry.space_group_name_H-M   'P 1'
#
loop_
_entity.id
_entity.type
_entity.pdbx_description
1 polymer ?
#
loop_
_entity_poly.entity_id
_entity_poly.type
_entity_poly.pdbx_seq_one_letter_code
_entity_poly.pdbx_strand_id
1 'polypeptide(L)'
;MIKKFVLFAFFFIQIQATYKFTSKNVGLILHSGATFQVNNPITDFGGSIYKDVSSTVTGSNITFTNGGALVPLGGISNYDPNSASSAIEGGGTIIAASGETITDLTVSGTGNSLSGQPVFTGDITLGGEESSVTVAVQSRISQNIVVNNGTVNLNDDLKFTGDKAFTGSGAINANNRMIEFGGDLNLTSSITIASSAGIKLGGTTELSSIMTLTGNNTIRGDGNVLDLGTSGQITVGSDSSLLIRDVIIKSVGGNNIQCYSGSTITLQNSTLVLDSDYSFTSGALKIKDSVKIKGIHTFAYQSVATSTIFKNSELILDKGLTFSYDPISSSSQLLEFTDVTSELILNGATIHTVTNLELTKGTLTIQRTSYLSSEATDYFDASQGIFFGNSVDDIVCQFEQGAKLCLLQGNLVNKNINVSSWDLPTSGNHLKIYSNASLILATSLDLGDGIVYFGNKSYFKRIGSSVLVGSTNMDGSITYSIASS
;
A
#
# COMPACT_ATOMS: atom_id res chain seq x y z
N MET A 1 -19.05 48.95 3.80
CA MET A 1 -18.72 50.10 4.68
C MET A 1 -18.79 49.61 6.12
N ILE A 2 -17.68 49.10 6.68
CA ILE A 2 -17.65 48.53 8.04
C ILE A 2 -17.57 49.71 9.02
N LYS A 3 -18.69 50.01 9.70
CA LYS A 3 -18.69 50.96 10.82
C LYS A 3 -17.97 50.30 12.00
N LYS A 4 -16.67 50.58 12.17
CA LYS A 4 -15.95 50.25 13.41
C LYS A 4 -16.44 51.20 14.50
N PHE A 5 -17.19 50.68 15.45
CA PHE A 5 -17.51 51.38 16.69
C PHE A 5 -16.40 51.04 17.69
N VAL A 6 -15.56 52.03 18.04
CA VAL A 6 -14.50 51.87 19.03
C VAL A 6 -15.03 52.40 20.36
N LEU A 7 -15.26 51.50 21.32
CA LEU A 7 -15.62 51.87 22.68
C LEU A 7 -14.33 52.10 23.47
N PHE A 8 -14.06 53.35 23.86
CA PHE A 8 -12.94 53.69 24.74
C PHE A 8 -13.21 53.17 26.16
N ALA A 9 -12.15 52.72 26.85
CA ALA A 9 -12.20 52.22 28.21
C ALA A 9 -12.72 53.29 29.20
N PHE A 10 -13.73 52.93 29.99
CA PHE A 10 -14.24 53.72 31.11
C PHE A 10 -14.08 52.91 32.39
N PHE A 11 -13.34 53.45 33.37
CA PHE A 11 -13.30 52.90 34.72
C PHE A 11 -14.62 53.25 35.45
N PHE A 12 -15.33 52.22 35.93
CA PHE A 12 -16.50 52.27 36.82
C PHE A 12 -17.81 52.90 36.29
N ILE A 13 -18.50 52.25 35.34
CA ILE A 13 -19.94 52.48 35.09
C ILE A 13 -20.67 51.14 34.91
N GLN A 14 -21.78 50.94 35.61
CA GLN A 14 -22.77 49.90 35.25
C GLN A 14 -23.55 50.37 34.02
N ILE A 15 -23.32 49.74 32.87
CA ILE A 15 -24.12 49.99 31.66
C ILE A 15 -25.41 49.15 31.76
N GLN A 16 -26.57 49.79 31.91
CA GLN A 16 -27.89 49.13 31.94
C GLN A 16 -28.61 49.14 30.58
N ALA A 17 -27.87 49.00 29.47
CA ALA A 17 -28.45 48.88 28.14
C ALA A 17 -28.39 47.43 27.63
N THR A 18 -29.48 46.94 27.05
CA THR A 18 -29.55 45.61 26.43
C THR A 18 -28.82 45.63 25.09
N TYR A 19 -27.64 45.01 25.03
CA TYR A 19 -26.93 44.77 23.77
C TYR A 19 -27.27 43.36 23.25
N LYS A 20 -27.73 43.28 22.00
CA LYS A 20 -27.97 41.99 21.33
C LYS A 20 -26.91 41.75 20.27
N PHE A 21 -26.20 40.64 20.40
CA PHE A 21 -25.25 40.14 19.41
C PHE A 21 -26.01 39.12 18.56
N THR A 22 -26.44 39.49 17.35
CA THR A 22 -27.38 38.66 16.58
C THR A 22 -26.74 37.85 15.45
N SER A 23 -25.43 38.02 15.19
CA SER A 23 -24.73 37.28 14.13
C SER A 23 -23.26 37.03 14.46
N LYS A 24 -22.70 35.94 13.89
CA LYS A 24 -21.31 35.51 14.04
C LYS A 24 -20.26 36.55 13.62
N ASN A 25 -20.68 37.58 12.88
CA ASN A 25 -19.79 38.64 12.38
C ASN A 25 -19.63 39.79 13.37
N VAL A 26 -20.27 39.73 14.54
CA VAL A 26 -20.16 40.74 15.61
C VAL A 26 -19.29 40.17 16.74
N GLY A 27 -18.29 40.95 17.15
CA GLY A 27 -17.34 40.56 18.18
C GLY A 27 -17.27 41.55 19.33
N LEU A 28 -17.12 41.04 20.57
CA LEU A 28 -16.66 41.82 21.72
C LEU A 28 -15.17 41.54 21.91
N ILE A 29 -14.31 42.55 21.84
CA ILE A 29 -12.86 42.38 22.05
C ILE A 29 -12.49 42.84 23.46
N LEU A 30 -11.90 41.96 24.26
CA LEU A 30 -11.35 42.20 25.59
C LEU A 30 -9.84 42.31 25.48
N HIS A 31 -9.32 43.51 25.72
CA HIS A 31 -7.89 43.76 25.71
C HIS A 31 -7.22 43.36 27.02
N SER A 32 -5.89 43.23 26.98
CA SER A 32 -5.04 42.94 28.14
C SER A 32 -5.47 43.73 29.39
N GLY A 33 -5.77 43.02 30.49
CA GLY A 33 -6.20 43.58 31.78
C GLY A 33 -7.70 43.92 31.90
N ALA A 34 -8.52 43.66 30.88
CA ALA A 34 -9.97 43.88 30.94
C ALA A 34 -10.69 42.71 31.64
N THR A 35 -11.73 43.02 32.43
CA THR A 35 -12.64 42.02 33.00
C THR A 35 -14.05 42.21 32.44
N PHE A 36 -14.62 41.17 31.85
CA PHE A 36 -16.02 41.10 31.45
C PHE A 36 -16.82 40.21 32.42
N GLN A 37 -17.60 40.84 33.30
CA GLN A 37 -18.38 40.15 34.32
C GLN A 37 -19.85 40.03 33.92
N VAL A 38 -20.36 38.80 33.86
CA VAL A 38 -21.74 38.46 33.51
C VAL A 38 -22.54 38.23 34.78
N ASN A 39 -23.42 39.16 35.15
CA ASN A 39 -24.17 39.04 36.40
C ASN A 39 -25.43 38.16 36.28
N ASN A 40 -25.96 37.96 35.08
CA ASN A 40 -27.12 37.11 34.79
C ASN A 40 -26.85 36.26 33.54
N PRO A 41 -27.35 35.02 33.44
CA PRO A 41 -27.13 34.19 32.27
C PRO A 41 -27.56 34.88 30.96
N ILE A 42 -26.74 34.76 29.92
CA ILE A 42 -27.08 35.22 28.56
C ILE A 42 -27.39 33.99 27.73
N THR A 43 -28.60 33.85 27.21
CA THR A 43 -29.06 32.61 26.57
C THR A 43 -29.05 32.63 25.03
N ASP A 44 -28.84 33.80 24.42
CA ASP A 44 -28.97 34.03 22.98
C ASP A 44 -27.82 34.85 22.38
N PHE A 45 -26.57 34.58 22.79
CA PHE A 45 -25.41 35.33 22.31
C PHE A 45 -24.97 34.88 20.90
N GLY A 46 -25.42 35.58 19.86
CA GLY A 46 -25.15 35.22 18.46
C GLY A 46 -23.78 35.64 17.91
N GLY A 47 -22.94 36.35 18.67
CA GLY A 47 -21.62 36.85 18.26
C GLY A 47 -20.44 36.13 18.94
N SER A 48 -19.21 36.62 18.79
CA SER A 48 -18.02 36.05 19.45
C SER A 48 -17.41 37.00 20.49
N ILE A 49 -16.79 36.46 21.53
CA ILE A 49 -16.02 37.24 22.51
C ILE A 49 -14.55 36.92 22.29
N TYR A 50 -13.76 37.92 21.94
CA TYR A 50 -12.34 37.87 21.61
C TYR A 50 -11.51 38.32 22.81
N LYS A 51 -10.73 37.46 23.48
CA LYS A 51 -10.03 37.81 24.74
C LYS A 51 -8.49 37.78 24.60
N ASP A 52 -7.79 38.84 24.98
CA ASP A 52 -6.32 38.84 25.12
C ASP A 52 -5.89 38.01 26.35
N VAL A 53 -4.62 37.57 26.38
CA VAL A 53 -4.04 36.64 27.38
C VAL A 53 -4.26 37.04 28.86
N SER A 54 -4.33 38.32 29.19
CA SER A 54 -4.52 38.82 30.56
C SER A 54 -5.92 39.39 30.83
N SER A 55 -6.87 39.15 29.93
CA SER A 55 -8.27 39.54 30.13
C SER A 55 -9.09 38.40 30.76
N THR A 56 -10.10 38.74 31.55
CA THR A 56 -10.92 37.75 32.29
C THR A 56 -12.39 37.85 31.92
N VAL A 57 -13.06 36.72 31.71
CA VAL A 57 -14.53 36.63 31.65
C VAL A 57 -14.99 35.88 32.90
N THR A 58 -15.90 36.44 33.69
CA THR A 58 -16.35 35.86 34.96
C THR A 58 -17.86 35.99 35.13
N GLY A 59 -18.45 35.21 36.04
CA GLY A 59 -19.87 35.30 36.40
C GLY A 59 -20.74 34.17 35.85
N SER A 60 -21.99 34.50 35.51
CA SER A 60 -23.03 33.57 35.05
C SER A 60 -22.81 33.09 33.59
N ASN A 61 -23.48 31.99 33.22
CA ASN A 61 -23.30 31.32 31.92
C ASN A 61 -23.65 32.21 30.71
N ILE A 62 -22.91 32.00 29.62
CA ILE A 62 -23.22 32.54 28.29
C ILE A 62 -23.47 31.36 27.34
N THR A 63 -24.64 31.31 26.73
CA THR A 63 -24.99 30.35 25.67
C THR A 63 -24.81 31.04 24.33
N PHE A 64 -23.90 30.52 23.52
CA PHE A 64 -23.65 31.01 22.16
C PHE A 64 -24.64 30.40 21.17
N THR A 65 -25.11 31.21 20.23
CA THR A 65 -25.97 30.78 19.12
C THR A 65 -25.38 31.22 17.78
N ASN A 66 -25.86 30.68 16.66
CA ASN A 66 -25.44 31.09 15.30
C ASN A 66 -23.92 31.02 15.00
N GLY A 67 -23.17 30.14 15.68
CA GLY A 67 -21.73 29.93 15.45
C GLY A 67 -20.80 30.93 16.15
N GLY A 68 -21.31 31.68 17.13
CA GLY A 68 -20.50 32.48 18.05
C GLY A 68 -19.70 31.62 19.04
N ALA A 69 -18.57 32.15 19.54
CA ALA A 69 -17.75 31.47 20.54
C ALA A 69 -16.98 32.46 21.43
N LEU A 70 -16.51 32.00 22.59
CA LEU A 70 -15.44 32.65 23.33
C LEU A 70 -14.10 32.27 22.69
N VAL A 71 -13.46 33.22 22.03
CA VAL A 71 -12.24 33.06 21.23
C VAL A 71 -11.13 33.88 21.87
N PRO A 72 -9.95 33.36 22.21
CA PRO A 72 -8.84 34.23 22.54
C PRO A 72 -8.34 34.95 21.29
N LEU A 73 -7.95 36.22 21.43
CA LEU A 73 -7.11 36.90 20.44
C LEU A 73 -5.72 36.25 20.50
N GLY A 74 -5.57 35.17 19.75
CA GLY A 74 -4.42 34.25 19.82
C GLY A 74 -4.77 32.77 19.65
N GLY A 75 -6.03 32.38 19.85
CA GLY A 75 -6.49 30.99 19.73
C GLY A 75 -6.84 30.30 21.06
N ILE A 76 -7.91 29.47 20.99
CA ILE A 76 -8.42 28.44 21.94
C ILE A 76 -9.40 28.81 23.07
N SER A 77 -10.64 28.33 22.94
CA SER A 77 -11.75 28.53 23.88
C SER A 77 -11.72 27.70 25.19
N ASN A 78 -10.63 27.00 25.52
CA ASN A 78 -10.44 26.27 26.80
C ASN A 78 -8.99 25.80 27.04
N TYR A 79 -7.98 26.59 26.66
CA TYR A 79 -6.58 26.30 26.99
C TYR A 79 -6.15 27.12 28.21
N ASP A 80 -5.82 26.43 29.30
CA ASP A 80 -5.11 27.00 30.44
C ASP A 80 -3.63 26.60 30.32
N PRO A 81 -2.71 27.50 29.94
CA PRO A 81 -1.28 27.20 29.84
C PRO A 81 -0.64 26.80 31.17
N ASN A 82 -1.36 26.91 32.30
CA ASN A 82 -0.90 26.51 33.63
C ASN A 82 -1.50 25.19 34.12
N SER A 83 -2.44 24.57 33.38
CA SER A 83 -2.95 23.24 33.71
C SER A 83 -1.99 22.17 33.20
N ALA A 84 -1.70 21.17 34.04
CA ALA A 84 -0.79 20.07 33.68
C ALA A 84 -1.29 19.25 32.48
N SER A 85 -2.59 19.29 32.18
CA SER A 85 -3.23 18.68 31.01
C SER A 85 -4.20 19.64 30.33
N SER A 86 -4.22 19.63 29.00
CA SER A 86 -5.25 20.26 28.16
C SER A 86 -6.29 19.20 27.77
N ALA A 87 -7.57 19.58 27.73
CA ALA A 87 -8.64 18.68 27.31
C ALA A 87 -9.57 19.36 26.30
N ILE A 88 -10.00 18.62 25.29
CA ILE A 88 -11.09 19.01 24.39
C ILE A 88 -12.20 17.97 24.46
N GLU A 89 -13.42 18.44 24.64
CA GLU A 89 -14.60 17.61 24.81
C GLU A 89 -15.69 18.08 23.85
N GLY A 90 -16.32 17.14 23.13
CA GLY A 90 -17.56 17.35 22.35
C GLY A 90 -17.66 18.67 21.59
N GLY A 91 -17.06 18.75 20.40
CA GLY A 91 -17.04 19.98 19.60
C GLY A 91 -15.95 20.98 20.00
N GLY A 92 -15.08 20.60 20.95
CA GLY A 92 -13.98 21.44 21.42
C GLY A 92 -12.98 21.76 20.29
N THR A 93 -12.44 22.98 20.29
CA THR A 93 -11.51 23.43 19.24
C THR A 93 -10.25 24.04 19.84
N ILE A 94 -9.11 23.50 19.43
CA ILE A 94 -7.77 24.07 19.65
C ILE A 94 -7.23 24.64 18.33
N ILE A 95 -6.81 25.91 18.36
CA ILE A 95 -6.04 26.58 17.31
C ILE A 95 -4.81 27.16 17.98
N ALA A 96 -3.68 26.47 17.91
CA ALA A 96 -2.46 26.88 18.59
C ALA A 96 -1.58 27.77 17.69
N ALA A 97 -1.11 28.89 18.22
CA ALA A 97 -0.16 29.75 17.54
C ALA A 97 1.24 29.11 17.50
N SER A 98 2.12 29.66 16.66
CA SER A 98 3.49 29.16 16.53
C SER A 98 4.25 29.26 17.85
N GLY A 99 4.81 28.14 18.31
CA GLY A 99 5.57 28.07 19.56
C GLY A 99 4.74 27.87 20.82
N GLU A 100 3.41 27.85 20.72
CA GLU A 100 2.55 27.50 21.86
C GLU A 100 2.74 26.02 22.22
N THR A 101 2.96 25.76 23.51
CA THR A 101 3.28 24.41 23.99
C THR A 101 2.04 23.72 24.53
N ILE A 102 1.76 22.50 24.06
CA ILE A 102 0.69 21.65 24.60
C ILE A 102 1.36 20.47 25.29
N THR A 103 1.19 20.38 26.62
CA THR A 103 1.81 19.33 27.43
C THR A 103 1.12 18.00 27.19
N ASP A 104 -0.03 17.73 27.78
CA ASP A 104 -0.83 16.56 27.42
C ASP A 104 -2.16 17.04 26.83
N LEU A 105 -2.64 16.39 25.77
CA LEU A 105 -3.97 16.68 25.22
C LEU A 105 -4.87 15.46 25.31
N THR A 106 -5.92 15.53 26.12
CA THR A 106 -6.99 14.52 26.14
C THR A 106 -8.15 14.94 25.24
N VAL A 107 -8.62 14.04 24.39
CA VAL A 107 -9.76 14.26 23.50
C VAL A 107 -10.90 13.34 23.90
N SER A 108 -12.08 13.89 24.21
CA SER A 108 -13.28 13.10 24.48
C SER A 108 -14.47 13.53 23.61
N GLY A 109 -15.35 12.58 23.30
CA GLY A 109 -16.50 12.81 22.43
C GLY A 109 -16.13 13.16 20.98
N THR A 110 -17.10 13.64 20.21
CA THR A 110 -16.96 13.85 18.76
C THR A 110 -16.91 15.32 18.36
N GLY A 111 -16.52 15.59 17.11
CA GLY A 111 -16.52 16.95 16.55
C GLY A 111 -15.36 17.84 17.02
N ASN A 112 -14.37 17.27 17.72
CA ASN A 112 -13.23 18.03 18.20
C ASN A 112 -12.28 18.41 17.06
N SER A 113 -11.56 19.51 17.23
CA SER A 113 -10.60 20.03 16.24
C SER A 113 -9.30 20.50 16.90
N LEU A 114 -8.17 20.17 16.28
CA LEU A 114 -6.83 20.56 16.69
C LEU A 114 -6.08 21.09 15.46
N SER A 115 -5.65 22.34 15.50
CA SER A 115 -5.04 23.02 14.35
C SER A 115 -3.96 24.03 14.75
N GLY A 116 -3.20 24.49 13.76
CA GLY A 116 -2.17 25.52 13.94
C GLY A 116 -0.76 24.95 14.02
N GLN A 117 0.11 25.57 14.81
CA GLN A 117 1.54 25.22 14.90
C GLN A 117 2.00 24.98 16.36
N PRO A 118 1.32 24.09 17.11
CA PRO A 118 1.72 23.75 18.46
C PRO A 118 3.07 23.04 18.51
N VAL A 119 3.70 23.14 19.68
CA VAL A 119 4.81 22.29 20.13
C VAL A 119 4.26 21.32 21.16
N PHE A 120 4.32 20.02 20.91
CA PHE A 120 3.82 19.02 21.87
C PHE A 120 4.95 18.53 22.79
N THR A 121 4.74 18.64 24.11
CA THR A 121 5.67 18.09 25.11
C THR A 121 5.17 16.79 25.76
N GLY A 122 3.98 16.33 25.38
CA GLY A 122 3.38 15.05 25.74
C GLY A 122 2.30 14.63 24.74
N ASP A 123 1.75 13.44 24.95
CA ASP A 123 0.96 12.75 23.93
C ASP A 123 -0.44 13.37 23.71
N ILE A 124 -0.97 13.19 22.51
CA ILE A 124 -2.37 13.47 22.19
C ILE A 124 -3.15 12.17 22.37
N THR A 125 -4.02 12.09 23.38
CA THR A 125 -4.71 10.86 23.77
C THR A 125 -6.22 10.98 23.56
N LEU A 126 -6.78 10.10 22.73
CA LEU A 126 -8.23 9.94 22.59
C LEU A 126 -8.78 9.11 23.76
N GLY A 127 -9.97 9.48 24.22
CA GLY A 127 -10.61 8.89 25.40
C GLY A 127 -11.29 7.54 25.16
N GLY A 128 -11.34 7.03 23.92
CA GLY A 128 -12.00 5.76 23.59
C GLY A 128 -12.61 5.74 22.19
N GLU A 129 -13.40 4.70 21.91
CA GLU A 129 -14.09 4.46 20.63
C GLU A 129 -15.00 5.61 20.19
N GLU A 130 -15.69 6.25 21.13
CA GLU A 130 -16.58 7.39 20.86
C GLU A 130 -15.84 8.73 20.67
N SER A 131 -14.51 8.73 20.80
CA SER A 131 -13.71 9.95 20.70
C SER A 131 -13.23 10.17 19.28
N SER A 132 -13.37 11.40 18.78
CA SER A 132 -12.77 11.79 17.50
C SER A 132 -12.20 13.19 17.52
N VAL A 133 -11.13 13.38 16.74
CA VAL A 133 -10.47 14.68 16.53
C VAL A 133 -10.15 14.90 15.06
N THR A 134 -10.39 16.10 14.58
CA THR A 134 -9.92 16.59 13.28
C THR A 134 -8.58 17.29 13.48
N VAL A 135 -7.53 16.82 12.82
CA VAL A 135 -6.17 17.33 12.94
C VAL A 135 -5.80 18.14 11.70
N ALA A 136 -5.46 19.41 11.91
CA ALA A 136 -4.95 20.35 10.92
C ALA A 136 -3.68 21.04 11.47
N VAL A 137 -2.81 20.25 12.08
CA VAL A 137 -1.52 20.71 12.63
C VAL A 137 -0.52 20.84 11.50
N GLN A 138 0.14 21.99 11.40
CA GLN A 138 1.11 22.31 10.34
C GLN A 138 2.56 22.09 10.79
N SER A 139 2.80 22.01 12.09
CA SER A 139 4.10 21.65 12.66
C SER A 139 4.32 20.13 12.60
N ARG A 140 5.59 19.70 12.75
CA ARG A 140 5.86 18.28 12.99
C ARG A 140 5.48 17.93 14.43
N ILE A 141 4.86 16.77 14.62
CA ILE A 141 4.48 16.24 15.92
C ILE A 141 5.64 15.42 16.50
N SER A 142 6.14 15.85 17.65
CA SER A 142 7.23 15.20 18.39
C SER A 142 6.77 14.23 19.47
N GLN A 143 5.48 13.89 19.47
CA GLN A 143 4.80 13.02 20.44
C GLN A 143 3.88 12.04 19.71
N ASN A 144 3.36 11.04 20.41
CA ASN A 144 2.43 10.10 19.81
C ASN A 144 1.00 10.68 19.74
N ILE A 145 0.21 10.12 18.82
CA ILE A 145 -1.24 10.22 18.87
C ILE A 145 -1.78 8.86 19.33
N VAL A 146 -2.22 8.78 20.58
CA VAL A 146 -2.80 7.59 21.18
C VAL A 146 -4.28 7.51 20.80
N VAL A 147 -4.63 6.60 19.89
CA VAL A 147 -5.95 6.54 19.24
C VAL A 147 -7.02 5.87 20.11
N ASN A 148 -6.65 4.86 20.92
CA ASN A 148 -7.56 4.20 21.88
C ASN A 148 -8.94 3.79 21.33
N ASN A 149 -8.95 3.16 20.16
CA ASN A 149 -10.10 2.76 19.35
C ASN A 149 -10.93 3.92 18.78
N GLY A 150 -10.55 5.17 19.04
CA GLY A 150 -11.20 6.36 18.49
C GLY A 150 -10.84 6.61 17.02
N THR A 151 -11.21 7.81 16.55
CA THR A 151 -11.02 8.21 15.15
C THR A 151 -10.24 9.52 15.02
N VAL A 152 -9.15 9.49 14.27
CA VAL A 152 -8.42 10.69 13.83
C VAL A 152 -8.82 11.04 12.40
N ASN A 153 -9.24 12.26 12.15
CA ASN A 153 -9.55 12.77 10.81
C ASN A 153 -8.49 13.79 10.40
N LEU A 154 -7.81 13.59 9.27
CA LEU A 154 -6.83 14.55 8.78
C LEU A 154 -7.52 15.62 7.94
N ASN A 155 -7.20 16.88 8.19
CA ASN A 155 -7.59 18.01 7.35
C ASN A 155 -6.37 18.67 6.68
N ASP A 156 -5.17 18.43 7.21
CA ASP A 156 -3.87 18.76 6.62
C ASP A 156 -2.95 17.54 6.67
N ASP A 157 -1.80 17.59 5.98
CA ASP A 157 -0.77 16.56 6.05
C ASP A 157 -0.20 16.45 7.47
N LEU A 158 -0.05 15.23 7.96
CA LEU A 158 0.47 14.95 9.30
C LEU A 158 1.91 14.46 9.21
N LYS A 159 2.81 15.08 9.98
CA LYS A 159 4.23 14.75 9.99
C LYS A 159 4.71 14.48 11.40
N PHE A 160 5.24 13.31 11.65
CA PHE A 160 5.89 12.96 12.90
C PHE A 160 7.40 13.26 12.84
N THR A 161 8.06 13.28 14.00
CA THR A 161 9.53 13.28 14.13
C THR A 161 10.01 12.02 14.84
N GLY A 162 11.19 11.52 14.49
CA GLY A 162 11.78 10.36 15.15
C GLY A 162 10.90 9.12 15.05
N ASP A 163 10.77 8.40 16.16
CA ASP A 163 10.01 7.16 16.34
C ASP A 163 8.53 7.38 16.70
N LYS A 164 8.03 8.61 16.53
CA LYS A 164 6.66 8.97 16.92
C LYS A 164 5.65 8.60 15.85
N ALA A 165 4.47 8.17 16.28
CA ALA A 165 3.43 7.68 15.39
C ALA A 165 2.05 7.67 16.05
N PHE A 166 1.10 7.03 15.39
CA PHE A 166 -0.14 6.57 16.01
C PHE A 166 0.14 5.36 16.90
N THR A 167 -0.39 5.36 18.11
CA THR A 167 -0.33 4.24 19.05
C THR A 167 -1.72 3.91 19.57
N GLY A 168 -1.90 2.69 20.09
CA GLY A 168 -3.24 2.18 20.38
C GLY A 168 -4.03 1.90 19.10
N SER A 169 -4.98 0.97 19.18
CA SER A 169 -5.78 0.60 18.01
C SER A 169 -6.74 1.73 17.61
N GLY A 170 -7.28 1.71 16.39
CA GLY A 170 -8.34 2.65 15.98
C GLY A 170 -8.31 3.01 14.50
N ALA A 171 -8.97 4.12 14.15
CA ALA A 171 -9.16 4.55 12.77
C ALA A 171 -8.52 5.90 12.47
N ILE A 172 -7.96 6.02 11.27
CA ILE A 172 -7.39 7.24 10.71
C ILE A 172 -8.03 7.49 9.35
N ASN A 173 -8.89 8.49 9.27
CA ASN A 173 -9.42 8.98 8.02
C ASN A 173 -8.45 10.01 7.45
N ALA A 174 -7.61 9.58 6.52
CA ALA A 174 -6.55 10.42 5.98
C ALA A 174 -7.08 11.47 5.00
N ASN A 175 -8.30 11.34 4.46
CA ASN A 175 -8.94 12.35 3.59
C ASN A 175 -8.03 12.85 2.44
N ASN A 176 -7.29 11.93 1.82
CA ASN A 176 -6.29 12.20 0.79
C ASN A 176 -5.16 13.14 1.26
N ARG A 177 -4.83 13.11 2.54
CA ARG A 177 -3.65 13.73 3.14
C ARG A 177 -2.52 12.71 3.33
N MET A 178 -1.31 13.24 3.45
CA MET A 178 -0.12 12.47 3.75
C MET A 178 0.03 12.23 5.24
N ILE A 179 0.53 11.05 5.60
CA ILE A 179 1.08 10.71 6.91
C ILE A 179 2.58 10.47 6.69
N GLU A 180 3.44 11.24 7.33
CA GLU A 180 4.90 11.11 7.23
C GLU A 180 5.48 10.70 8.59
N PHE A 181 6.13 9.54 8.64
CA PHE A 181 6.91 9.11 9.81
C PHE A 181 8.33 9.68 9.75
N GLY A 182 8.94 9.89 10.91
CA GLY A 182 10.20 10.65 11.03
C GLY A 182 11.49 9.82 11.02
N GLY A 183 11.43 8.52 11.29
CA GLY A 183 12.58 7.63 11.43
C GLY A 183 12.17 6.17 11.55
N ASP A 184 13.01 5.36 12.19
CA ASP A 184 12.68 3.96 12.51
C ASP A 184 11.51 3.90 13.50
N LEU A 185 10.59 2.97 13.29
CA LEU A 185 9.32 2.89 13.99
C LEU A 185 8.87 1.43 14.14
N ASN A 186 8.24 1.10 15.27
CA ASN A 186 7.48 -0.13 15.42
C ASN A 186 6.00 0.18 15.72
N LEU A 187 5.11 -0.21 14.81
CA LEU A 187 3.67 -0.10 14.95
C LEU A 187 3.12 -1.36 15.63
N THR A 188 2.87 -1.23 16.94
CA THR A 188 2.48 -2.35 17.81
C THR A 188 0.98 -2.57 17.91
N SER A 189 0.17 -1.64 17.42
CA SER A 189 -1.29 -1.65 17.55
C SER A 189 -1.97 -1.74 16.18
N SER A 190 -3.16 -2.35 16.14
CA SER A 190 -3.91 -2.48 14.89
C SER A 190 -4.52 -1.16 14.47
N ILE A 191 -4.23 -0.70 13.27
CA ILE A 191 -4.72 0.59 12.77
C ILE A 191 -5.46 0.42 11.45
N THR A 192 -6.58 1.14 11.29
CA THR A 192 -7.29 1.25 10.01
C THR A 192 -7.02 2.62 9.42
N ILE A 193 -6.47 2.68 8.21
CA ILE A 193 -6.21 3.93 7.48
C ILE A 193 -7.08 3.96 6.24
N ALA A 194 -7.86 5.02 6.10
CA ALA A 194 -8.76 5.23 4.97
C ALA A 194 -8.26 6.38 4.07
N SER A 195 -8.18 6.11 2.77
CA SER A 195 -7.93 7.10 1.71
C SER A 195 -6.69 7.99 1.94
N SER A 196 -5.52 7.41 2.16
CA SER A 196 -4.27 8.17 2.30
C SER A 196 -3.61 8.49 0.96
N ALA A 197 -3.22 9.75 0.75
CA ALA A 197 -2.41 10.14 -0.39
C ALA A 197 -0.95 9.63 -0.32
N GLY A 198 -0.53 9.19 0.87
CA GLY A 198 0.80 8.67 1.13
C GLY A 198 1.02 8.41 2.61
N ILE A 199 1.43 7.20 2.95
CA ILE A 199 2.05 6.81 4.21
C ILE A 199 3.55 6.76 3.91
N LYS A 200 4.26 7.83 4.22
CA LYS A 200 5.69 7.96 3.95
C LYS A 200 6.49 7.40 5.12
N LEU A 201 7.34 6.41 4.83
CA LEU A 201 8.25 5.82 5.80
C LEU A 201 9.45 6.75 6.02
N GLY A 202 9.81 7.01 7.27
CA GLY A 202 10.99 7.83 7.64
C GLY A 202 12.27 7.01 7.83
N GLY A 203 12.14 5.69 7.94
CA GLY A 203 13.18 4.70 8.19
C GLY A 203 12.56 3.30 8.13
N THR A 204 13.16 2.33 8.82
CA THR A 204 12.58 0.99 8.97
C THR A 204 11.29 1.08 9.78
N THR A 205 10.18 0.68 9.18
CA THR A 205 8.88 0.58 9.87
C THR A 205 8.56 -0.90 10.08
N GLU A 206 8.58 -1.37 11.32
CA GLU A 206 8.14 -2.70 11.71
C GLU A 206 6.64 -2.67 12.03
N LEU A 207 5.89 -3.66 11.52
CA LEU A 207 4.53 -3.94 11.94
C LEU A 207 4.55 -5.12 12.90
N SER A 208 4.11 -4.91 14.13
CA SER A 208 3.87 -6.02 15.08
C SER A 208 2.38 -6.37 15.18
N SER A 209 1.53 -5.71 14.39
CA SER A 209 0.07 -5.87 14.37
C SER A 209 -0.51 -5.60 12.98
N ILE A 210 -1.85 -5.45 12.88
CA ILE A 210 -2.56 -5.35 11.60
C ILE A 210 -2.69 -3.89 11.15
N MET A 211 -2.22 -3.58 9.95
CA MET A 211 -2.53 -2.35 9.22
C MET A 211 -3.61 -2.62 8.17
N THR A 212 -4.83 -2.14 8.43
CA THR A 212 -5.95 -2.25 7.47
C THR A 212 -6.04 -0.99 6.62
N LEU A 213 -6.11 -1.14 5.30
CA LEU A 213 -6.13 -0.05 4.33
C LEU A 213 -7.43 -0.08 3.53
N THR A 214 -8.25 0.97 3.64
CA THR A 214 -9.54 1.07 2.94
C THR A 214 -9.59 2.28 2.00
N GLY A 215 -10.29 2.16 0.87
CA GLY A 215 -10.26 3.15 -0.20
C GLY A 215 -8.91 3.14 -0.95
N ASN A 216 -8.46 4.31 -1.40
CA ASN A 216 -7.22 4.43 -2.17
C ASN A 216 -6.06 4.87 -1.28
N ASN A 217 -5.06 4.00 -1.11
CA ASN A 217 -3.93 4.24 -0.23
C ASN A 217 -2.61 4.11 -1.01
N THR A 218 -1.60 4.85 -0.56
CA THR A 218 -0.23 4.69 -1.04
C THR A 218 0.72 4.55 0.13
N ILE A 219 1.60 3.55 0.13
CA ILE A 219 2.78 3.47 0.99
C ILE A 219 3.99 3.93 0.17
N ARG A 220 4.75 4.91 0.68
CA ARG A 220 5.95 5.46 0.03
C ARG A 220 7.16 5.15 0.88
N GLY A 221 8.03 4.28 0.38
CA GLY A 221 9.23 3.89 1.10
C GLY A 221 10.37 4.89 0.96
N ASP A 222 10.49 5.57 -0.19
CA ASP A 222 11.68 6.37 -0.53
C ASP A 222 12.99 5.57 -0.31
N GLY A 223 12.97 4.25 -0.56
CA GLY A 223 14.06 3.31 -0.35
C GLY A 223 14.08 2.62 1.02
N ASN A 224 13.17 2.98 1.94
CA ASN A 224 13.11 2.42 3.28
C ASN A 224 12.46 1.01 3.34
N VAL A 225 12.55 0.41 4.52
CA VAL A 225 12.08 -0.95 4.80
C VAL A 225 10.72 -0.91 5.49
N LEU A 226 9.80 -1.75 5.02
CA LEU A 226 8.58 -2.13 5.75
C LEU A 226 8.75 -3.60 6.17
N ASP A 227 8.89 -3.84 7.47
CA ASP A 227 9.09 -5.18 8.02
C ASP A 227 7.78 -5.69 8.64
N LEU A 228 7.30 -6.85 8.17
CA LEU A 228 6.07 -7.45 8.71
C LEU A 228 6.32 -8.28 9.98
N GLY A 229 7.57 -8.43 10.41
CA GLY A 229 7.95 -9.17 11.61
C GLY A 229 7.31 -10.57 11.67
N THR A 230 6.99 -11.04 12.88
CA THR A 230 6.34 -12.34 13.08
C THR A 230 4.81 -12.28 13.12
N SER A 231 4.24 -11.10 13.39
CA SER A 231 2.80 -10.90 13.62
C SER A 231 2.20 -9.74 12.83
N GLY A 232 3.01 -8.95 12.14
CA GLY A 232 2.56 -7.84 11.33
C GLY A 232 1.75 -8.32 10.13
N GLN A 233 0.70 -7.58 9.80
CA GLN A 233 -0.13 -7.85 8.64
C GLN A 233 -0.53 -6.56 7.93
N ILE A 234 -0.65 -6.62 6.61
CA ILE A 234 -1.30 -5.61 5.79
C ILE A 234 -2.58 -6.22 5.23
N THR A 235 -3.71 -5.56 5.47
CA THR A 235 -5.01 -5.99 4.95
C THR A 235 -5.59 -4.90 4.07
N VAL A 236 -5.80 -5.19 2.79
CA VAL A 236 -6.46 -4.28 1.84
C VAL A 236 -7.95 -4.60 1.80
N GLY A 237 -8.77 -3.61 2.19
CA GLY A 237 -10.23 -3.69 2.24
C GLY A 237 -10.88 -4.05 0.89
N SER A 238 -12.14 -4.48 0.90
CA SER A 238 -12.87 -4.73 -0.35
C SER A 238 -12.91 -3.49 -1.23
N ASP A 239 -12.83 -3.69 -2.55
CA ASP A 239 -12.86 -2.63 -3.57
C ASP A 239 -11.85 -1.48 -3.34
N SER A 240 -10.80 -1.75 -2.54
CA SER A 240 -9.77 -0.79 -2.17
C SER A 240 -8.53 -0.97 -3.04
N SER A 241 -7.73 0.09 -3.17
CA SER A 241 -6.46 0.04 -3.90
C SER A 241 -5.30 0.45 -3.01
N LEU A 242 -4.21 -0.32 -3.09
CA LEU A 242 -2.96 -0.03 -2.43
C LEU A 242 -1.85 0.08 -3.47
N LEU A 243 -1.18 1.22 -3.53
CA LEU A 243 0.11 1.38 -4.20
C LEU A 243 1.22 1.29 -3.16
N ILE A 244 2.13 0.33 -3.29
CA ILE A 244 3.38 0.28 -2.52
C ILE A 244 4.51 0.64 -3.47
N ARG A 245 5.25 1.72 -3.18
CA ARG A 245 6.31 2.20 -4.05
C ARG A 245 7.61 2.51 -3.35
N ASP A 246 8.72 2.18 -3.99
CA ASP A 246 10.08 2.44 -3.49
C ASP A 246 10.31 1.82 -2.11
N VAL A 247 9.78 0.61 -1.85
CA VAL A 247 9.85 -0.08 -0.55
C VAL A 247 10.58 -1.42 -0.68
N ILE A 248 11.36 -1.76 0.34
CA ILE A 248 11.79 -3.14 0.59
C ILE A 248 10.86 -3.73 1.66
N ILE A 249 9.99 -4.66 1.27
CA ILE A 249 9.07 -5.35 2.18
C ILE A 249 9.75 -6.64 2.66
N LYS A 250 9.90 -6.81 3.97
CA LYS A 250 10.53 -7.98 4.60
C LYS A 250 9.53 -8.84 5.37
N SER A 251 10.00 -10.04 5.73
CA SER A 251 9.24 -10.99 6.54
C SER A 251 7.93 -11.39 5.86
N VAL A 252 7.88 -11.41 4.52
CA VAL A 252 6.68 -11.79 3.78
C VAL A 252 6.51 -13.31 3.86
N GLY A 253 5.31 -13.76 4.22
CA GLY A 253 5.07 -15.16 4.53
C GLY A 253 3.62 -15.46 4.91
N GLY A 254 3.19 -16.72 4.77
CA GLY A 254 1.82 -17.15 4.98
C GLY A 254 0.84 -16.31 4.17
N ASN A 255 0.03 -15.51 4.86
CA ASN A 255 -0.88 -14.55 4.25
C ASN A 255 -0.74 -13.20 4.96
N ASN A 256 0.45 -12.73 5.28
CA ASN A 256 0.58 -11.46 6.02
C ASN A 256 0.37 -10.20 5.17
N ILE A 257 0.29 -10.33 3.85
CA ILE A 257 -0.27 -9.30 2.97
C ILE A 257 -1.54 -9.89 2.35
N GLN A 258 -2.71 -9.34 2.69
CA GLN A 258 -4.02 -9.84 2.29
C GLN A 258 -4.82 -8.80 1.53
N CYS A 259 -5.71 -9.31 0.71
CA CYS A 259 -6.63 -8.53 -0.12
C CYS A 259 -8.02 -9.12 0.01
N TYR A 260 -9.03 -8.28 0.16
CA TYR A 260 -10.43 -8.72 0.04
C TYR A 260 -10.94 -8.59 -1.40
N SER A 261 -12.17 -9.04 -1.63
CA SER A 261 -12.79 -9.05 -2.96
C SER A 261 -12.72 -7.68 -3.65
N GLY A 262 -12.41 -7.67 -4.94
CA GLY A 262 -12.33 -6.46 -5.76
C GLY A 262 -11.12 -5.55 -5.48
N SER A 263 -10.30 -5.87 -4.48
CA SER A 263 -9.15 -5.04 -4.13
C SER A 263 -7.96 -5.23 -5.07
N THR A 264 -7.02 -4.28 -5.06
CA THR A 264 -5.81 -4.31 -5.87
C THR A 264 -4.59 -3.88 -5.06
N ILE A 265 -3.50 -4.63 -5.18
CA ILE A 265 -2.16 -4.19 -4.78
C ILE A 265 -1.33 -3.91 -6.02
N THR A 266 -0.76 -2.71 -6.11
CA THR A 266 0.25 -2.35 -7.10
C THR A 266 1.60 -2.23 -6.42
N LEU A 267 2.57 -3.03 -6.84
CA LEU A 267 3.97 -2.91 -6.44
C LEU A 267 4.70 -2.08 -7.51
N GLN A 268 5.41 -1.04 -7.09
CA GLN A 268 6.17 -0.18 -7.98
C GLN A 268 7.59 0.03 -7.46
N ASN A 269 8.61 -0.26 -8.26
CA ASN A 269 10.02 -0.09 -7.84
C ASN A 269 10.32 -0.69 -6.46
N SER A 270 9.84 -1.91 -6.19
CA SER A 270 9.80 -2.48 -4.84
C SER A 270 10.37 -3.89 -4.80
N THR A 271 10.86 -4.31 -3.64
CA THR A 271 11.37 -5.67 -3.40
C THR A 271 10.56 -6.36 -2.32
N LEU A 272 10.07 -7.56 -2.60
CA LEU A 272 9.49 -8.46 -1.60
C LEU A 272 10.54 -9.50 -1.20
N VAL A 273 10.77 -9.62 0.11
CA VAL A 273 11.66 -10.61 0.71
C VAL A 273 10.81 -11.62 1.46
N LEU A 274 10.70 -12.82 0.89
CA LEU A 274 10.02 -13.94 1.52
C LEU A 274 10.92 -14.55 2.59
N ASP A 275 10.35 -14.77 3.77
CA ASP A 275 10.98 -15.51 4.89
C ASP A 275 10.27 -16.85 5.16
N SER A 276 9.18 -17.11 4.45
CA SER A 276 8.47 -18.40 4.37
C SER A 276 7.62 -18.44 3.10
N ASP A 277 6.97 -19.57 2.84
CA ASP A 277 6.02 -19.67 1.74
C ASP A 277 4.86 -18.68 1.94
N TYR A 278 4.49 -17.98 0.86
CA TYR A 278 3.49 -16.93 0.85
C TYR A 278 2.39 -17.24 -0.17
N SER A 279 1.13 -17.04 0.22
CA SER A 279 -0.06 -17.23 -0.62
C SER A 279 -0.81 -15.92 -0.84
N PHE A 280 -0.90 -15.51 -2.10
CA PHE A 280 -1.72 -14.40 -2.57
C PHE A 280 -3.09 -14.93 -3.02
N THR A 281 -4.08 -14.90 -2.13
CA THR A 281 -5.35 -15.67 -2.28
C THR A 281 -6.51 -14.88 -2.88
N SER A 282 -6.42 -13.55 -2.97
CA SER A 282 -7.53 -12.69 -3.37
C SER A 282 -7.00 -11.33 -3.85
N GLY A 283 -7.84 -10.57 -4.57
CA GLY A 283 -7.47 -9.29 -5.17
C GLY A 283 -6.57 -9.42 -6.40
N ALA A 284 -6.30 -8.31 -7.08
CA ALA A 284 -5.40 -8.24 -8.22
C ALA A 284 -4.01 -7.78 -7.78
N LEU A 285 -2.97 -8.43 -8.30
CA LEU A 285 -1.57 -8.00 -8.14
C LEU A 285 -1.11 -7.27 -9.39
N LYS A 286 -0.53 -6.08 -9.25
CA LYS A 286 -0.04 -5.30 -10.39
C LYS A 286 1.42 -4.96 -10.22
N ILE A 287 2.20 -5.18 -11.28
CA ILE A 287 3.64 -4.95 -11.31
C ILE A 287 3.93 -3.75 -12.20
N LYS A 288 4.59 -2.74 -11.62
CA LYS A 288 4.95 -1.51 -12.30
C LYS A 288 6.42 -1.15 -12.11
N ASP A 289 7.04 -0.66 -13.17
CA ASP A 289 8.48 -0.40 -13.23
C ASP A 289 9.25 -1.68 -12.84
N SER A 290 10.22 -1.63 -11.92
CA SER A 290 10.98 -2.81 -11.49
C SER A 290 10.46 -3.41 -10.18
N VAL A 291 9.98 -4.65 -10.19
CA VAL A 291 9.62 -5.39 -8.96
C VAL A 291 10.43 -6.66 -8.85
N LYS A 292 10.99 -6.91 -7.66
CA LYS A 292 11.76 -8.12 -7.37
C LYS A 292 11.14 -8.91 -6.24
N ILE A 293 11.00 -10.22 -6.42
CA ILE A 293 10.65 -11.17 -5.37
C ILE A 293 11.87 -12.07 -5.12
N LYS A 294 12.31 -12.15 -3.88
CA LYS A 294 13.46 -12.96 -3.47
C LYS A 294 13.18 -13.73 -2.17
N GLY A 295 14.01 -14.74 -1.92
CA GLY A 295 13.83 -15.70 -0.83
C GLY A 295 13.70 -17.11 -1.40
N ILE A 296 14.21 -18.11 -0.68
CA ILE A 296 14.21 -19.52 -1.12
C ILE A 296 12.89 -20.21 -0.75
N HIS A 297 11.79 -19.57 -1.10
CA HIS A 297 10.43 -19.94 -0.71
C HIS A 297 9.48 -19.91 -1.91
N THR A 298 8.25 -20.31 -1.67
CA THR A 298 7.18 -20.31 -2.67
C THR A 298 6.36 -19.02 -2.56
N PHE A 299 6.18 -18.33 -3.69
CA PHE A 299 5.09 -17.38 -3.89
C PHE A 299 3.97 -18.10 -4.62
N ALA A 300 2.87 -18.43 -3.95
CA ALA A 300 1.69 -19.06 -4.54
C ALA A 300 0.66 -18.01 -4.95
N TYR A 301 0.44 -17.86 -6.25
CA TYR A 301 -0.63 -17.03 -6.78
C TYR A 301 -1.92 -17.84 -6.84
N GLN A 302 -2.82 -17.61 -5.88
CA GLN A 302 -4.06 -18.35 -5.70
C GLN A 302 -5.33 -17.52 -5.98
N SER A 303 -5.17 -16.23 -6.26
CA SER A 303 -6.28 -15.34 -6.61
C SER A 303 -6.93 -15.72 -7.94
N VAL A 304 -8.25 -15.45 -8.04
CA VAL A 304 -9.02 -15.55 -9.29
C VAL A 304 -8.98 -14.27 -10.12
N ALA A 305 -8.45 -13.18 -9.57
CA ALA A 305 -8.25 -11.95 -10.33
C ALA A 305 -6.97 -12.06 -11.17
N THR A 306 -6.85 -11.20 -12.18
CA THR A 306 -5.63 -11.13 -13.01
C THR A 306 -4.50 -10.42 -12.27
N SER A 307 -3.31 -11.02 -12.31
CA SER A 307 -2.04 -10.39 -12.02
C SER A 307 -1.50 -9.77 -13.31
N THR A 308 -1.20 -8.47 -13.30
CA THR A 308 -0.80 -7.75 -14.53
C THR A 308 0.61 -7.18 -14.38
N ILE A 309 1.48 -7.51 -15.34
CA ILE A 309 2.75 -6.80 -15.55
C ILE A 309 2.50 -5.68 -16.56
N PHE A 310 2.71 -4.44 -16.13
CA PHE A 310 2.48 -3.27 -16.98
C PHE A 310 3.52 -3.14 -18.10
N LYS A 311 3.23 -2.31 -19.10
CA LYS A 311 4.21 -1.95 -20.13
C LYS A 311 5.47 -1.34 -19.51
N ASN A 312 6.63 -1.61 -20.10
CA ASN A 312 7.96 -1.19 -19.63
C ASN A 312 8.18 -1.50 -18.14
N SER A 313 7.66 -2.64 -17.68
CA SER A 313 7.77 -3.08 -16.29
C SER A 313 8.30 -4.50 -16.26
N GLU A 314 9.07 -4.82 -15.22
CA GLU A 314 9.72 -6.11 -15.03
C GLU A 314 9.33 -6.72 -13.69
N LEU A 315 8.98 -8.01 -13.71
CA LEU A 315 8.90 -8.86 -12.52
C LEU A 315 10.11 -9.78 -12.48
N ILE A 316 10.99 -9.57 -11.51
CA ILE A 316 12.20 -10.38 -11.31
C ILE A 316 11.93 -11.43 -10.23
N LEU A 317 12.02 -12.70 -10.62
CA LEU A 317 11.99 -13.85 -9.72
C LEU A 317 13.43 -14.30 -9.45
N ASP A 318 13.90 -14.11 -8.22
CA ASP A 318 15.32 -14.32 -7.87
C ASP A 318 15.65 -15.79 -7.53
N LYS A 319 16.95 -16.06 -7.41
CA LYS A 319 17.50 -17.41 -7.27
C LYS A 319 16.85 -18.20 -6.13
N GLY A 320 16.36 -19.38 -6.47
CA GLY A 320 15.80 -20.35 -5.51
C GLY A 320 14.33 -20.08 -5.13
N LEU A 321 13.74 -18.98 -5.58
CA LEU A 321 12.31 -18.73 -5.45
C LEU A 321 11.52 -19.70 -6.34
N THR A 322 10.36 -20.17 -5.86
CA THR A 322 9.34 -20.80 -6.70
C THR A 322 8.14 -19.88 -6.82
N PHE A 323 7.80 -19.45 -8.04
CA PHE A 323 6.50 -18.85 -8.33
C PHE A 323 5.53 -19.97 -8.72
N SER A 324 4.54 -20.23 -7.88
CA SER A 324 3.51 -21.24 -8.13
C SER A 324 2.24 -20.56 -8.66
N TYR A 325 1.92 -20.83 -9.92
CA TYR A 325 0.63 -20.48 -10.51
C TYR A 325 -0.41 -21.55 -10.12
N ASP A 326 -1.23 -21.21 -9.13
CA ASP A 326 -2.21 -22.11 -8.51
C ASP A 326 -3.52 -21.35 -8.21
N PRO A 327 -4.11 -20.65 -9.20
CA PRO A 327 -5.33 -19.90 -8.95
C PRO A 327 -6.45 -20.84 -8.49
N ILE A 328 -7.35 -20.36 -7.63
CA ILE A 328 -8.56 -21.09 -7.22
C ILE A 328 -9.62 -21.01 -8.35
N SER A 329 -9.19 -21.35 -9.56
CA SER A 329 -9.97 -21.42 -10.80
C SER A 329 -9.23 -22.28 -11.82
N SER A 330 -9.89 -22.66 -12.91
CA SER A 330 -9.24 -23.33 -14.04
C SER A 330 -8.62 -22.37 -15.06
N SER A 331 -8.51 -21.07 -14.74
CA SER A 331 -8.01 -20.08 -15.70
C SER A 331 -6.52 -20.24 -15.94
N SER A 332 -6.10 -20.18 -17.20
CA SER A 332 -4.69 -20.22 -17.60
C SER A 332 -4.07 -18.85 -17.88
N GLN A 333 -4.86 -17.78 -17.79
CA GLN A 333 -4.50 -16.44 -18.29
C GLN A 333 -4.52 -15.36 -17.19
N LEU A 334 -4.38 -15.75 -15.92
CA LEU A 334 -4.37 -14.78 -14.80
C LEU A 334 -2.98 -14.17 -14.55
N LEU A 335 -1.96 -14.55 -15.30
CA LEU A 335 -0.69 -13.82 -15.36
C LEU A 335 -0.61 -13.12 -16.72
N GLU A 336 -0.91 -11.82 -16.73
CA GLU A 336 -1.07 -11.02 -17.94
C GLU A 336 0.11 -10.07 -18.17
N PHE A 337 0.56 -10.00 -19.41
CA PHE A 337 1.49 -9.00 -19.91
C PHE A 337 0.71 -7.96 -20.71
N THR A 338 0.92 -6.67 -20.42
CA THR A 338 0.20 -5.60 -21.12
C THR A 338 0.60 -5.50 -22.58
N ASP A 339 1.90 -5.63 -22.87
CA ASP A 339 2.47 -5.68 -24.22
C ASP A 339 3.86 -6.36 -24.19
N VAL A 340 4.57 -6.36 -25.32
CA VAL A 340 5.91 -6.96 -25.48
C VAL A 340 6.98 -6.39 -24.56
N THR A 341 6.77 -5.18 -24.04
CA THR A 341 7.69 -4.52 -23.09
C THR A 341 7.39 -4.87 -21.63
N SER A 342 6.35 -5.67 -21.36
CA SER A 342 6.12 -6.29 -20.06
C SER A 342 7.01 -7.52 -19.93
N GLU A 343 7.81 -7.58 -18.88
CA GLU A 343 8.87 -8.59 -18.75
C GLU A 343 8.73 -9.43 -17.47
N LEU A 344 8.85 -10.75 -17.62
CA LEU A 344 9.03 -11.70 -16.53
C LEU A 344 10.47 -12.23 -16.60
N ILE A 345 11.26 -11.99 -15.55
CA ILE A 345 12.68 -12.34 -15.52
C ILE A 345 12.89 -13.51 -14.55
N LEU A 346 13.42 -14.62 -15.06
CA LEU A 346 13.85 -15.77 -14.27
C LEU A 346 15.36 -15.68 -14.02
N ASN A 347 15.71 -15.27 -12.80
CA ASN A 347 17.09 -15.18 -12.35
C ASN A 347 17.46 -16.36 -11.44
N GLY A 348 17.31 -17.58 -11.97
CA GLY A 348 17.53 -18.81 -11.21
C GLY A 348 16.33 -19.25 -10.37
N ALA A 349 15.14 -18.76 -10.69
CA ALA A 349 13.87 -19.14 -10.10
C ALA A 349 13.20 -20.32 -10.83
N THR A 350 12.14 -20.83 -10.22
CA THR A 350 11.24 -21.87 -10.75
C THR A 350 9.86 -21.28 -11.01
N ILE A 351 9.27 -21.55 -12.17
CA ILE A 351 7.82 -21.45 -12.39
C ILE A 351 7.23 -22.84 -12.18
N HIS A 352 6.30 -22.95 -11.25
CA HIS A 352 5.51 -24.13 -10.99
C HIS A 352 4.05 -23.86 -11.36
N THR A 353 3.34 -24.84 -11.94
CA THR A 353 1.93 -24.69 -12.27
C THR A 353 1.13 -25.92 -11.85
N VAL A 354 0.09 -25.68 -11.05
CA VAL A 354 -0.89 -26.71 -10.62
C VAL A 354 -1.95 -26.91 -11.70
N THR A 355 -2.31 -25.83 -12.37
CA THR A 355 -3.16 -25.83 -13.57
C THR A 355 -2.37 -25.37 -14.79
N ASN A 356 -3.06 -25.20 -15.90
CA ASN A 356 -2.50 -24.63 -17.12
C ASN A 356 -2.03 -23.19 -16.92
N LEU A 357 -0.90 -22.82 -17.50
CA LEU A 357 -0.42 -21.45 -17.55
C LEU A 357 -0.11 -21.06 -18.99
N GLU A 358 -0.74 -20.00 -19.47
CA GLU A 358 -0.53 -19.47 -20.82
C GLU A 358 0.15 -18.11 -20.76
N LEU A 359 1.34 -18.02 -21.35
CA LEU A 359 2.12 -16.78 -21.44
C LEU A 359 2.02 -16.23 -22.86
N THR A 360 1.58 -14.97 -22.99
CA THR A 360 1.38 -14.28 -24.28
C THR A 360 1.74 -12.80 -24.17
N LYS A 361 1.91 -12.13 -25.32
CA LYS A 361 2.17 -10.70 -25.54
C LYS A 361 3.52 -10.16 -25.05
N GLY A 362 4.01 -10.61 -23.89
CA GLY A 362 5.20 -10.09 -23.21
C GLY A 362 6.52 -10.75 -23.58
N THR A 363 7.51 -10.54 -22.70
CA THR A 363 8.84 -11.14 -22.78
C THR A 363 9.14 -11.96 -21.52
N LEU A 364 9.60 -13.19 -21.71
CA LEU A 364 10.18 -14.05 -20.68
C LEU A 364 11.70 -14.04 -20.85
N THR A 365 12.43 -13.56 -19.86
CA THR A 365 13.90 -13.47 -19.90
C THR A 365 14.54 -14.44 -18.92
N ILE A 366 15.48 -15.25 -19.42
CA ILE A 366 16.21 -16.25 -18.65
C ILE A 366 17.63 -15.76 -18.41
N GLN A 367 17.94 -15.30 -17.19
CA GLN A 367 19.26 -14.76 -16.84
C GLN A 367 20.22 -15.84 -16.32
N ARG A 368 19.69 -16.85 -15.64
CA ARG A 368 20.45 -17.96 -15.05
C ARG A 368 19.73 -19.28 -15.30
N THR A 369 20.34 -20.39 -14.88
CA THR A 369 19.67 -21.69 -14.90
C THR A 369 18.37 -21.63 -14.10
N SER A 370 17.25 -21.69 -14.80
CA SER A 370 15.91 -21.57 -14.27
C SER A 370 15.06 -22.77 -14.66
N TYR A 371 13.93 -22.93 -13.97
CA TYR A 371 13.17 -24.16 -14.00
C TYR A 371 11.70 -23.92 -14.31
N LEU A 372 11.12 -24.85 -15.06
CA LEU A 372 9.68 -24.97 -15.28
C LEU A 372 9.22 -26.31 -14.72
N SER A 373 8.03 -26.34 -14.13
CA SER A 373 7.38 -27.55 -13.66
C SER A 373 5.87 -27.40 -13.80
N SER A 374 5.21 -28.41 -14.35
CA SER A 374 3.75 -28.46 -14.47
C SER A 374 3.23 -29.79 -13.92
N GLU A 375 2.01 -29.80 -13.38
CA GLU A 375 1.33 -31.02 -12.92
C GLU A 375 0.67 -31.85 -14.04
N ALA A 376 0.79 -31.44 -15.31
CA ALA A 376 0.34 -32.24 -16.45
C ALA A 376 0.92 -33.67 -16.44
N THR A 377 0.05 -34.67 -16.55
CA THR A 377 0.44 -36.10 -16.47
C THR A 377 0.37 -36.83 -17.81
N ASP A 378 -0.43 -36.35 -18.76
CA ASP A 378 -0.41 -36.84 -20.13
C ASP A 378 0.67 -36.10 -20.94
N TYR A 379 1.79 -36.77 -21.14
CA TYR A 379 2.97 -36.23 -21.85
C TYR A 379 2.74 -35.87 -23.31
N PHE A 380 1.58 -36.20 -23.88
CA PHE A 380 1.22 -35.86 -25.25
C PHE A 380 -0.03 -35.01 -25.37
N ASP A 381 -0.66 -34.60 -24.27
CA ASP A 381 -1.80 -33.70 -24.29
C ASP A 381 -1.35 -32.23 -24.48
N ALA A 382 -1.61 -31.69 -25.66
CA ALA A 382 -1.29 -30.30 -26.02
C ALA A 382 -2.29 -29.27 -25.45
N SER A 383 -3.22 -29.74 -24.61
CA SER A 383 -4.14 -28.91 -23.82
C SER A 383 -3.77 -28.83 -22.34
N GLN A 384 -2.65 -29.45 -21.93
CA GLN A 384 -2.16 -29.42 -20.55
C GLN A 384 -0.72 -28.89 -20.44
N GLY A 385 -0.45 -28.10 -19.41
CA GLY A 385 0.89 -27.66 -19.01
C GLY A 385 1.14 -26.17 -19.14
N ILE A 386 2.37 -25.81 -19.53
CA ILE A 386 2.80 -24.42 -19.71
C ILE A 386 2.82 -24.11 -21.22
N PHE A 387 2.07 -23.09 -21.63
CA PHE A 387 1.92 -22.66 -23.02
C PHE A 387 2.71 -21.39 -23.28
N PHE A 388 3.55 -21.43 -24.31
CA PHE A 388 4.24 -20.26 -24.83
C PHE A 388 3.52 -19.83 -26.11
N GLY A 389 2.79 -18.72 -26.03
CA GLY A 389 1.87 -18.27 -27.06
C GLY A 389 0.52 -18.98 -27.01
N ASN A 390 -0.41 -18.55 -27.87
CA ASN A 390 -1.75 -19.13 -27.98
C ASN A 390 -2.26 -19.27 -29.43
N SER A 391 -1.34 -19.33 -30.39
CA SER A 391 -1.63 -19.33 -31.82
C SER A 391 -2.30 -18.06 -32.35
N VAL A 392 -2.41 -17.00 -31.53
CA VAL A 392 -2.87 -15.65 -31.90
C VAL A 392 -1.84 -14.61 -31.46
N ASP A 393 -1.47 -14.65 -30.19
CA ASP A 393 -0.45 -13.83 -29.55
C ASP A 393 0.75 -14.71 -29.16
N ASP A 394 1.95 -14.17 -29.36
CA ASP A 394 3.22 -14.82 -29.02
C ASP A 394 3.75 -14.34 -27.68
N ILE A 395 4.58 -15.14 -27.02
CA ILE A 395 5.52 -14.68 -25.99
C ILE A 395 6.93 -14.69 -26.57
N VAL A 396 7.70 -13.63 -26.33
CA VAL A 396 9.12 -13.59 -26.65
C VAL A 396 9.90 -14.26 -25.53
N CYS A 397 10.81 -15.17 -25.85
CA CYS A 397 11.66 -15.87 -24.90
C CYS A 397 13.13 -15.53 -25.16
N GLN A 398 13.78 -14.83 -24.24
CA GLN A 398 15.15 -14.34 -24.37
C GLN A 398 16.07 -15.00 -23.36
N PHE A 399 17.30 -15.29 -23.77
CA PHE A 399 18.32 -15.90 -22.90
C PHE A 399 19.54 -15.00 -22.79
N GLU A 400 19.98 -14.72 -21.56
CA GLU A 400 21.33 -14.19 -21.34
C GLU A 400 22.38 -15.26 -21.64
N GLN A 401 23.61 -14.85 -21.94
CA GLN A 401 24.67 -15.75 -22.36
C GLN A 401 24.91 -16.90 -21.36
N GLY A 402 24.78 -18.15 -21.84
CA GLY A 402 24.99 -19.36 -21.02
C GLY A 402 23.84 -19.72 -20.08
N ALA A 403 22.73 -18.96 -20.10
CA ALA A 403 21.54 -19.26 -19.32
C ALA A 403 20.83 -20.51 -19.84
N LYS A 404 20.07 -21.18 -18.95
CA LYS A 404 19.42 -22.47 -19.23
C LYS A 404 18.01 -22.47 -18.70
N LEU A 405 17.08 -23.01 -19.47
CA LEU A 405 15.71 -23.23 -19.06
C LEU A 405 15.47 -24.74 -18.99
N CYS A 406 15.10 -25.23 -17.81
CA CYS A 406 14.96 -26.66 -17.55
C CYS A 406 13.50 -27.00 -17.23
N LEU A 407 12.84 -27.77 -18.10
CA LEU A 407 11.56 -28.39 -17.77
C LEU A 407 11.81 -29.64 -16.94
N LEU A 408 11.46 -29.59 -15.66
CA LEU A 408 11.69 -30.67 -14.70
C LEU A 408 10.67 -31.81 -14.84
N GLN A 409 9.41 -31.46 -15.10
CA GLN A 409 8.28 -32.38 -15.27
C GLN A 409 7.14 -31.69 -16.02
N GLY A 410 6.18 -32.50 -16.50
CA GLY A 410 4.98 -32.02 -17.19
C GLY A 410 5.26 -31.61 -18.63
N ASN A 411 4.42 -30.72 -19.16
CA ASN A 411 4.44 -30.34 -20.58
C ASN A 411 4.83 -28.88 -20.75
N LEU A 412 5.75 -28.63 -21.70
CA LEU A 412 5.96 -27.32 -22.31
C LEU A 412 5.41 -27.37 -23.74
N VAL A 413 4.46 -26.50 -24.04
CA VAL A 413 3.76 -26.45 -25.32
C VAL A 413 4.08 -25.15 -26.03
N ASN A 414 4.76 -25.23 -27.16
CA ASN A 414 5.00 -24.08 -28.03
C ASN A 414 3.81 -23.87 -28.96
N LYS A 415 3.18 -22.70 -28.84
CA LYS A 415 2.06 -22.19 -29.66
C LYS A 415 2.36 -20.81 -30.24
N ASN A 416 3.60 -20.32 -30.15
CA ASN A 416 4.03 -19.09 -30.81
C ASN A 416 3.89 -19.22 -32.34
N ILE A 417 3.27 -18.25 -33.00
CA ILE A 417 3.16 -18.14 -34.45
C ILE A 417 4.53 -17.83 -35.06
N ASN A 418 5.23 -16.84 -34.50
CA ASN A 418 6.57 -16.52 -34.95
C ASN A 418 7.55 -17.59 -34.46
N VAL A 419 8.13 -18.31 -35.42
CA VAL A 419 9.07 -19.41 -35.17
C VAL A 419 10.34 -18.94 -34.46
N SER A 420 10.71 -17.67 -34.61
CA SER A 420 11.89 -17.04 -34.01
C SER A 420 11.57 -16.29 -32.72
N SER A 421 10.43 -16.55 -32.08
CA SER A 421 10.09 -15.96 -30.76
C SER A 421 11.01 -16.45 -29.64
N TRP A 422 11.84 -17.46 -29.87
CA TRP A 422 12.88 -17.90 -28.95
C TRP A 422 14.24 -17.44 -29.47
N ASP A 423 14.97 -16.70 -28.65
CA ASP A 423 16.33 -16.25 -28.94
C ASP A 423 17.31 -16.88 -27.94
N LEU A 424 18.00 -17.94 -28.40
CA LEU A 424 19.11 -18.55 -27.69
C LEU A 424 20.40 -18.18 -28.43
N PRO A 425 21.07 -17.08 -28.04
CA PRO A 425 22.08 -16.42 -28.87
C PRO A 425 23.41 -17.19 -28.98
N THR A 426 23.60 -18.25 -28.20
CA THR A 426 24.83 -19.03 -28.21
C THR A 426 24.55 -20.51 -27.97
N SER A 427 25.48 -21.38 -28.39
CA SER A 427 25.46 -22.81 -28.06
C SER A 427 25.61 -23.12 -26.56
N GLY A 428 25.92 -22.11 -25.74
CA GLY A 428 25.89 -22.20 -24.28
C GLY A 428 24.48 -22.13 -23.69
N ASN A 429 23.50 -21.67 -24.47
CA ASN A 429 22.10 -21.54 -24.07
C ASN A 429 21.33 -22.82 -24.32
N HIS A 430 20.67 -23.34 -23.28
CA HIS A 430 20.05 -24.67 -23.32
C HIS A 430 18.57 -24.61 -22.94
N LEU A 431 17.73 -25.25 -23.74
CA LEU A 431 16.42 -25.75 -23.30
C LEU A 431 16.60 -27.22 -22.92
N LYS A 432 16.42 -27.57 -21.64
CA LYS A 432 16.58 -28.95 -21.16
C LYS A 432 15.23 -29.54 -20.78
N ILE A 433 14.89 -30.67 -21.39
CA ILE A 433 13.70 -31.47 -21.09
C ILE A 433 14.13 -32.66 -20.27
N TYR A 434 13.80 -32.69 -18.97
CA TYR A 434 14.18 -33.80 -18.09
C TYR A 434 13.39 -35.08 -18.38
N SER A 435 13.78 -36.17 -17.70
CA SER A 435 13.04 -37.42 -17.69
C SER A 435 11.59 -37.18 -17.25
N ASN A 436 10.62 -37.80 -17.94
CA ASN A 436 9.19 -37.60 -17.67
C ASN A 436 8.69 -36.15 -17.86
N ALA A 437 9.36 -35.41 -18.75
CA ALA A 437 8.88 -34.12 -19.23
C ALA A 437 8.69 -34.16 -20.75
N SER A 438 7.81 -33.32 -21.27
CA SER A 438 7.49 -33.26 -22.70
C SER A 438 7.70 -31.87 -23.29
N LEU A 439 8.26 -31.86 -24.51
CA LEU A 439 8.20 -30.71 -25.40
C LEU A 439 7.18 -31.00 -26.50
N ILE A 440 6.15 -30.17 -26.60
CA ILE A 440 5.09 -30.29 -27.59
C ILE A 440 5.12 -29.07 -28.52
N LEU A 441 5.24 -29.32 -29.83
CA LEU A 441 5.23 -28.29 -30.86
C LEU A 441 3.89 -28.24 -31.57
N ALA A 442 3.01 -27.32 -31.15
CA ALA A 442 1.81 -26.99 -31.90
C ALA A 442 2.15 -26.13 -33.13
N THR A 443 3.20 -25.33 -33.02
CA THR A 443 3.81 -24.55 -34.09
C THR A 443 5.32 -24.81 -34.15
N SER A 444 5.96 -24.48 -35.27
CA SER A 444 7.41 -24.64 -35.41
C SER A 444 8.16 -23.76 -34.41
N LEU A 445 9.31 -24.23 -33.97
CA LEU A 445 10.19 -23.57 -33.00
C LEU A 445 11.60 -23.52 -33.57
N ASP A 446 12.15 -22.33 -33.72
CA ASP A 446 13.56 -22.08 -34.03
C ASP A 446 14.27 -21.58 -32.78
N LEU A 447 15.42 -22.19 -32.49
CA LEU A 447 16.24 -21.86 -31.32
C LEU A 447 17.49 -21.05 -31.68
N GLY A 448 17.68 -20.69 -32.95
CA GLY A 448 18.92 -20.05 -33.39
C GLY A 448 20.14 -20.93 -33.08
N ASP A 449 21.11 -20.36 -32.37
CA ASP A 449 22.37 -21.05 -32.01
C ASP A 449 22.26 -21.94 -30.76
N GLY A 450 21.09 -21.96 -30.11
CA GLY A 450 20.81 -22.75 -28.92
C GLY A 450 20.71 -24.26 -29.15
N ILE A 451 20.62 -25.00 -28.05
CA ILE A 451 20.52 -26.47 -28.06
C ILE A 451 19.34 -26.93 -27.20
N VAL A 452 18.53 -27.86 -27.72
CA VAL A 452 17.62 -28.67 -26.89
C VAL A 452 18.34 -29.91 -26.37
N TYR A 453 18.30 -30.12 -25.06
CA TYR A 453 18.75 -31.36 -24.43
C TYR A 453 17.56 -32.19 -23.99
N PHE A 454 17.42 -33.37 -24.57
CA PHE A 454 16.44 -34.36 -24.15
C PHE A 454 17.08 -35.36 -23.19
N GLY A 455 16.58 -35.38 -21.95
CA GLY A 455 16.95 -36.36 -20.94
C GLY A 455 16.45 -37.76 -21.29
N ASN A 456 17.00 -38.78 -20.64
CA ASN A 456 16.51 -40.16 -20.83
C ASN A 456 15.03 -40.27 -20.46
N LYS A 457 14.21 -40.91 -21.30
CA LYS A 457 12.75 -41.04 -21.16
C LYS A 457 12.00 -39.70 -21.15
N SER A 458 12.51 -38.70 -21.86
CA SER A 458 11.72 -37.52 -22.19
C SER A 458 10.77 -37.79 -23.36
N TYR A 459 9.83 -36.88 -23.56
CA TYR A 459 8.81 -36.96 -24.60
C TYR A 459 8.95 -35.78 -25.58
N PHE A 460 8.75 -36.05 -26.86
CA PHE A 460 8.71 -35.03 -27.89
C PHE A 460 7.53 -35.26 -28.83
N LYS A 461 6.68 -34.25 -28.99
CA LYS A 461 5.52 -34.32 -29.89
C LYS A 461 5.50 -33.18 -30.88
N ARG A 462 5.14 -33.50 -32.12
CA ARG A 462 4.84 -32.55 -33.19
C ARG A 462 3.39 -32.67 -33.62
N ILE A 463 2.74 -31.54 -33.86
CA ILE A 463 1.38 -31.46 -34.39
C ILE A 463 1.44 -30.91 -35.82
N GLY A 464 0.81 -31.62 -36.74
CA GLY A 464 0.81 -31.27 -38.16
C GLY A 464 2.23 -31.22 -38.74
N SER A 465 2.56 -30.11 -39.39
CA SER A 465 3.86 -29.89 -40.04
C SER A 465 4.87 -29.12 -39.19
N SER A 466 4.58 -28.85 -37.91
CA SER A 466 5.49 -28.09 -37.02
C SER A 466 6.89 -28.70 -37.00
N VAL A 467 7.97 -27.93 -36.97
CA VAL A 467 9.36 -28.43 -36.92
C VAL A 467 10.14 -27.79 -35.78
N LEU A 468 11.11 -28.54 -35.25
CA LEU A 468 12.14 -28.00 -34.37
C LEU A 468 13.37 -27.66 -35.23
N VAL A 469 13.77 -26.39 -35.23
CA VAL A 469 14.96 -25.88 -35.92
C VAL A 469 16.01 -25.52 -34.87
N GLY A 470 17.25 -25.95 -35.11
CA GLY A 470 18.36 -25.78 -34.17
C GLY A 470 19.04 -27.11 -33.81
N SER A 471 20.00 -27.03 -32.88
CA SER A 471 20.75 -28.21 -32.44
C SER A 471 19.98 -29.01 -31.39
N THR A 472 20.10 -30.34 -31.45
CA THR A 472 19.50 -31.25 -30.47
C THR A 472 20.53 -32.23 -29.94
N ASN A 473 20.48 -32.49 -28.64
CA ASN A 473 21.27 -33.50 -27.94
C ASN A 473 20.34 -34.42 -27.16
N MET A 474 20.71 -35.69 -27.07
CA MET A 474 19.92 -36.71 -26.37
C MET A 474 20.83 -37.47 -25.41
N ASP A 475 20.46 -37.48 -24.12
CA ASP A 475 21.17 -38.23 -23.08
C ASP A 475 20.68 -39.70 -22.97
N GLY A 476 19.65 -40.08 -23.74
CA GLY A 476 19.05 -41.43 -23.71
C GLY A 476 17.91 -41.61 -24.71
N SER A 477 17.04 -42.59 -24.46
CA SER A 477 15.88 -42.85 -25.34
C SER A 477 14.83 -41.74 -25.19
N ILE A 478 14.29 -41.26 -26.31
CA ILE A 478 13.14 -40.35 -26.34
C ILE A 478 11.89 -41.10 -26.81
N THR A 479 10.73 -40.72 -26.27
CA THR A 479 9.44 -41.15 -26.84
C THR A 479 8.94 -40.06 -27.78
N TYR A 480 8.74 -40.40 -29.04
CA TYR A 480 8.38 -39.44 -30.08
C TYR A 480 6.98 -39.72 -30.66
N SER A 481 6.23 -38.65 -30.93
CA SER A 481 4.89 -38.73 -31.54
C SER A 481 4.66 -37.63 -32.58
N ILE A 482 3.94 -37.96 -33.65
CA ILE A 482 3.41 -37.01 -34.63
C ILE A 482 1.89 -37.18 -34.65
N ALA A 483 1.16 -36.10 -34.40
CA ALA A 483 -0.29 -36.06 -34.58
C ALA A 483 -0.65 -35.32 -35.87
N SER A 484 -1.66 -35.80 -36.61
CA SER A 484 -2.30 -35.02 -37.66
C SER A 484 -2.96 -33.77 -37.05
N SER A 485 -2.89 -32.65 -37.76
CA SER A 485 -3.47 -31.35 -37.38
C SER A 485 -4.97 -31.42 -37.10
#